data_AF-A0AAP4X656-F1
#
_entry.id   AF-A0AAP4X656-F1
#
_cell.length_a   1.000
_cell.length_b   1.000
_cell.length_c   1.000
_cell.angle_alpha   90.00
_cell.angle_beta   90.00
_cell.angle_gamma   90.00
#
_symmetry.space_group_name_H-M   'P 1'
#
loop_
_entity.id
_entity.type
_entity.pdbx_description
1 polymer ?
#
loop_
_entity_poly.entity_id
_entity_poly.type
_entity_poly.pdbx_seq_one_letter_code
_entity_poly.pdbx_strand_id
1 'polypeptide(L)'
;MTSTSYAGVGQLGAFCRGHEIVCRFGYRYLICKPIDKPMDPLLNQPEIALSASSLFGEQFLKSRHTWNNQTDILQRIYQYLNAEEFSSSQITEAEMITAIANAIERKQLLVILIDSD
;
A
#
# COMPACT_ATOMS: atom_id res chain seq x y z
N MET A 1 14.80 20.12 -16.65
CA MET A 1 14.89 18.67 -16.88
C MET A 1 14.44 17.98 -15.61
N THR A 2 13.21 17.48 -15.66
CA THR A 2 12.75 16.21 -15.04
C THR A 2 13.34 15.82 -13.70
N SER A 3 12.60 16.07 -12.63
CA SER A 3 12.57 15.16 -11.48
C SER A 3 11.27 15.35 -10.69
N THR A 4 10.22 14.63 -11.06
CA THR A 4 9.14 14.30 -10.11
C THR A 4 9.30 12.86 -9.63
N SER A 5 10.54 12.43 -9.37
CA SER A 5 10.73 11.23 -8.58
C SER A 5 10.34 11.55 -7.13
N TYR A 6 9.30 10.90 -6.63
CA TYR A 6 9.09 10.76 -5.18
C TYR A 6 10.17 9.83 -4.65
N ALA A 7 11.38 10.37 -4.45
CA ALA A 7 12.54 9.64 -3.96
C ALA A 7 12.27 9.18 -2.52
N GLY A 8 11.85 7.91 -2.38
CA GLY A 8 11.45 7.33 -1.12
C GLY A 8 10.13 7.92 -0.62
N VAL A 9 9.03 7.21 -0.84
CA VAL A 9 8.00 7.15 0.20
C VAL A 9 8.74 6.59 1.45
N GLY A 10 9.21 7.35 2.45
CA GLY A 10 9.17 8.79 2.69
C GLY A 10 10.54 9.47 2.92
N GLN A 11 10.57 10.81 2.87
CA GLN A 11 11.00 11.77 3.93
C GLN A 11 10.93 13.20 3.34
N LEU A 12 10.28 14.19 3.97
CA LEU A 12 10.71 14.82 5.21
C LEU A 12 9.53 15.15 6.15
N GLY A 13 9.56 14.50 7.32
CA GLY A 13 8.59 14.59 8.42
C GLY A 13 8.49 13.23 9.11
N ALA A 14 8.36 13.16 10.44
CA ALA A 14 8.44 11.91 11.22
C ALA A 14 7.40 10.81 10.86
N PHE A 15 6.48 11.07 9.93
CA PHE A 15 5.27 10.30 9.64
C PHE A 15 5.01 10.05 8.13
N CYS A 16 6.04 9.90 7.28
CA CYS A 16 5.85 9.47 5.87
C CYS A 16 6.23 7.99 5.70
N ARG A 17 5.27 7.06 5.88
CA ARG A 17 5.55 5.60 5.95
C ARG A 17 4.68 4.71 5.05
N GLY A 18 4.26 5.19 3.87
CA GLY A 18 3.52 4.34 2.92
C GLY A 18 4.38 3.29 2.20
N HIS A 19 3.73 2.32 1.57
CA HIS A 19 4.36 1.28 0.75
C HIS A 19 3.78 1.28 -0.66
N GLU A 20 4.64 1.19 -1.66
CA GLU A 20 4.20 1.06 -3.05
C GLU A 20 3.95 -0.39 -3.44
N ILE A 21 2.88 -0.61 -4.21
CA ILE A 21 2.57 -1.89 -4.83
C ILE A 21 2.24 -1.68 -6.31
N VAL A 22 2.77 -2.54 -7.16
CA VAL A 22 2.50 -2.56 -8.60
C VAL A 22 1.46 -3.63 -8.90
N CYS A 23 0.33 -3.27 -9.52
CA CYS A 23 -0.65 -4.26 -9.95
C CYS A 23 -0.18 -4.99 -11.22
N ARG A 24 -0.81 -6.11 -11.57
CA ARG A 24 -0.44 -6.90 -12.76
C ARG A 24 -0.44 -6.14 -14.10
N PHE A 25 -1.13 -5.00 -14.18
CA PHE A 25 -1.18 -4.17 -15.38
C PHE A 25 -0.07 -3.11 -15.44
N GLY A 26 0.84 -3.09 -14.45
CA GLY A 26 1.96 -2.15 -14.38
C GLY A 26 1.65 -0.85 -13.65
N TYR A 27 0.39 -0.59 -13.30
CA TYR A 27 0.01 0.58 -12.50
C TYR A 27 0.58 0.48 -11.08
N ARG A 28 1.05 1.61 -10.57
CA ARG A 28 1.63 1.75 -9.24
C ARG A 28 0.60 2.34 -8.28
N TYR A 29 0.56 1.82 -7.07
CA TYR A 29 -0.33 2.29 -6.02
C TYR A 29 0.47 2.52 -4.74
N LEU A 30 0.20 3.63 -4.07
CA LEU A 30 0.67 3.93 -2.73
C LEU A 30 -0.36 3.41 -1.71
N ILE A 31 0.09 2.58 -0.78
CA ILE A 31 -0.66 2.12 0.38
C ILE A 31 -0.13 2.85 1.63
N CYS A 32 -0.94 3.70 2.26
CA CYS A 32 -0.53 4.44 3.46
C CYS A 32 -1.64 4.52 4.51
N LYS A 33 -1.30 4.70 5.78
CA LYS A 33 -2.30 5.08 6.79
C LYS A 33 -2.80 6.50 6.52
N PRO A 34 -4.06 6.83 6.88
CA PRO A 34 -4.56 8.20 6.76
C PRO A 34 -3.69 9.25 7.46
N ILE A 35 -3.12 8.92 8.62
CA ILE A 35 -2.25 9.80 9.39
C ILE A 35 -0.89 10.04 8.72
N ASP A 36 -0.46 9.13 7.86
CA ASP A 36 0.82 9.17 7.16
C ASP A 36 0.63 9.58 5.68
N LYS A 37 -0.58 9.99 5.30
CA LYS A 37 -0.88 10.39 3.92
C LYS A 37 -0.04 11.63 3.57
N PRO A 38 0.72 11.61 2.46
CA PRO A 38 1.46 12.79 2.02
C PRO A 38 0.54 13.99 1.82
N MET A 39 0.97 15.16 2.29
CA MET A 39 0.31 16.44 2.02
C MET A 39 0.71 16.96 0.63
N ASP A 40 0.46 16.15 -0.40
CA ASP A 40 0.69 16.51 -1.80
C ASP A 40 -0.66 16.84 -2.47
N PRO A 41 -0.85 18.10 -2.95
CA PRO A 41 -2.08 18.47 -3.65
C PRO A 41 -2.26 17.79 -5.01
N LEU A 42 -1.20 17.24 -5.61
CA LEU A 42 -1.25 16.50 -6.88
C LEU A 42 -1.51 15.01 -6.69
N LEU A 43 -1.50 14.52 -5.46
CA LEU A 43 -1.75 13.11 -5.17
C LEU A 43 -3.23 12.78 -5.41
N ASN A 44 -3.46 11.70 -6.16
CA ASN A 44 -4.79 11.22 -6.47
C ASN A 44 -5.62 10.92 -5.19
N GLN A 45 -6.93 10.89 -5.37
CA GLN A 45 -7.82 10.45 -4.29
C GLN A 45 -7.65 8.95 -4.05
N PRO A 46 -7.89 8.47 -2.80
CA PRO A 46 -7.91 7.04 -2.54
C PRO A 46 -8.96 6.32 -3.40
N GLU A 47 -8.59 5.15 -3.91
CA GLU A 47 -9.41 4.31 -4.77
C GLU A 47 -10.61 3.74 -4.00
N ILE A 48 -11.78 4.37 -4.19
CA ILE A 48 -12.99 4.05 -3.45
C ILE A 48 -13.40 2.59 -3.65
N ALA A 49 -13.24 2.05 -4.86
CA ALA A 49 -13.58 0.67 -5.19
C ALA A 49 -12.86 -0.36 -4.30
N LEU A 50 -11.59 -0.09 -3.94
CA LEU A 50 -10.82 -0.98 -3.08
C LEU A 50 -11.28 -0.92 -1.62
N SER A 51 -11.85 0.21 -1.19
CA SER A 51 -12.44 0.38 0.14
C SER A 51 -13.93 0.00 0.22
N ALA A 52 -14.57 -0.36 -0.90
CA ALA A 52 -15.98 -0.70 -0.94
C ALA A 52 -16.29 -2.06 -0.29
N SER A 53 -15.34 -3.00 -0.36
CA SER A 53 -15.40 -4.29 0.30
C SER A 53 -14.00 -4.89 0.39
N SER A 54 -13.72 -5.64 1.46
CA SER A 54 -12.49 -6.43 1.58
C SER A 54 -12.28 -7.39 0.39
N LEU A 55 -13.34 -7.88 -0.25
CA LEU A 55 -13.22 -8.75 -1.43
C LEU A 55 -12.42 -8.10 -2.57
N PHE A 56 -12.67 -6.83 -2.86
CA PHE A 56 -11.94 -6.10 -3.91
C PHE A 56 -10.48 -5.86 -3.51
N GLY A 57 -10.24 -5.52 -2.25
CA GLY A 57 -8.89 -5.40 -1.69
C GLY A 57 -8.11 -6.72 -1.81
N GLU A 58 -8.73 -7.86 -1.51
CA GLU A 58 -8.07 -9.16 -1.66
C GLU A 58 -7.74 -9.48 -3.12
N GLN A 59 -8.68 -9.25 -4.04
CA GLN A 59 -8.44 -9.46 -5.48
C GLN A 59 -7.29 -8.60 -5.98
N PHE A 60 -7.23 -7.34 -5.56
CA PHE A 60 -6.13 -6.42 -5.87
C PHE A 60 -4.78 -6.96 -5.37
N LEU A 61 -4.69 -7.37 -4.09
CA LEU A 61 -3.44 -7.87 -3.51
C LEU A 61 -3.01 -9.23 -4.10
N LYS A 62 -3.96 -10.10 -4.44
CA LYS A 62 -3.70 -11.37 -5.14
C LYS A 62 -3.25 -11.14 -6.59
N SER A 63 -3.69 -10.05 -7.21
CA SER A 63 -3.34 -9.66 -8.59
C SER A 63 -2.16 -8.68 -8.67
N ARG A 64 -1.34 -8.59 -7.62
CA ARG A 64 -0.07 -7.85 -7.64
C ARG A 64 0.91 -8.42 -8.68
N HIS A 65 1.73 -7.57 -9.29
CA HIS A 65 2.74 -8.01 -10.24
C HIS A 65 3.90 -8.71 -9.51
N THR A 66 4.07 -10.01 -9.69
CA THR A 66 5.03 -10.81 -8.91
C THR A 66 6.49 -10.39 -9.08
N TRP A 67 6.87 -9.81 -10.23
CA TRP A 67 8.25 -9.40 -10.49
C TRP A 67 8.55 -7.92 -10.22
N ASN A 68 7.52 -7.06 -10.22
CA ASN A 68 7.72 -5.61 -10.07
C ASN A 68 7.48 -5.17 -8.62
N ASN A 69 7.18 -6.12 -7.74
CA ASN A 69 7.05 -5.91 -6.32
C ASN A 69 8.16 -6.67 -5.60
N GLN A 70 8.52 -6.15 -4.43
CA GLN A 70 9.36 -6.88 -3.49
C GLN A 70 8.64 -8.16 -3.04
N THR A 71 9.39 -9.25 -2.86
CA THR A 71 8.83 -10.55 -2.46
C THR A 71 8.15 -10.52 -1.10
N ASP A 72 8.62 -9.64 -0.21
CA ASP A 72 8.13 -9.42 1.15
C ASP A 72 7.13 -8.26 1.27
N ILE A 73 6.62 -7.70 0.15
CA ILE A 73 5.79 -6.48 0.18
C ILE A 73 4.54 -6.62 1.07
N LEU A 74 3.87 -7.77 1.04
CA LEU A 74 2.68 -8.02 1.87
C LEU A 74 3.04 -8.07 3.36
N GLN A 75 4.19 -8.66 3.69
CA GLN A 75 4.69 -8.69 5.06
C GLN A 75 5.00 -7.28 5.56
N ARG A 76 5.63 -6.44 4.73
CA ARG A 76 5.91 -5.03 5.07
C ARG A 76 4.64 -4.23 5.32
N ILE A 77 3.65 -4.35 4.43
CA ILE A 77 2.35 -3.67 4.60
C ILE A 77 1.64 -4.17 5.86
N TYR A 78 1.67 -5.47 6.13
CA TYR A 78 1.07 -6.06 7.34
C TYR A 78 1.77 -5.56 8.62
N GLN A 79 3.10 -5.53 8.65
CA GLN A 79 3.87 -4.98 9.78
C GLN A 79 3.59 -3.49 9.96
N TYR A 80 3.53 -2.73 8.86
CA TYR A 80 3.19 -1.31 8.87
C TYR A 80 1.79 -1.06 9.44
N LEU A 81 0.80 -1.88 9.07
CA LEU A 81 -0.55 -1.82 9.64
C LEU A 81 -0.52 -1.99 11.17
N ASN A 82 0.14 -3.04 11.65
CA ASN A 82 0.13 -3.42 13.07
C ASN A 82 1.16 -2.66 13.95
N ALA A 83 2.03 -1.84 13.34
CA ALA A 83 3.14 -1.16 14.02
C ALA A 83 4.08 -2.14 14.77
N GLU A 84 4.19 -3.37 14.27
CA GLU A 84 5.05 -4.42 14.85
C GLU A 84 6.41 -4.45 14.15
N GLU A 85 7.50 -4.36 14.92
CA GLU A 85 8.83 -4.75 14.46
C GLU A 85 8.96 -6.28 14.57
N PHE A 86 8.94 -6.97 13.43
CA PHE A 86 9.23 -8.41 13.30
C PHE A 86 8.58 -9.32 14.37
N SER A 87 7.26 -9.50 14.28
CA SER A 87 6.60 -10.62 14.97
C SER A 87 6.91 -11.93 14.23
N SER A 88 7.46 -12.91 14.96
CA SER A 88 7.98 -14.19 14.50
C SER A 88 6.93 -15.30 14.37
N SER A 89 5.64 -14.96 14.39
CA SER A 89 4.56 -15.92 14.16
C SER A 89 4.37 -16.20 12.66
N GLN A 90 4.17 -17.48 12.31
CA GLN A 90 3.95 -17.96 10.95
C GLN A 90 2.59 -17.49 10.42
N ILE A 91 2.45 -16.20 10.11
CA ILE A 91 1.28 -15.71 9.37
C ILE A 91 1.43 -16.11 7.89
N THR A 92 0.38 -16.69 7.33
CA THR A 92 0.36 -17.06 5.92
C THR A 92 0.10 -15.85 5.02
N GLU A 93 0.45 -15.97 3.74
CA GLU A 93 0.14 -14.93 2.76
C GLU A 93 -1.36 -14.63 2.68
N ALA A 94 -2.20 -15.67 2.73
CA ALA A 94 -3.65 -15.53 2.68
C ALA A 94 -4.18 -14.70 3.85
N GLU A 95 -3.70 -14.97 5.07
CA GLU A 95 -4.07 -14.22 6.27
C GLU A 95 -3.61 -12.76 6.20
N MET A 96 -2.40 -12.50 5.71
CA MET A 96 -1.92 -11.14 5.47
C MET A 96 -2.82 -10.39 4.46
N ILE A 97 -3.16 -11.04 3.35
CA ILE A 97 -4.03 -10.44 2.32
C ILE A 97 -5.39 -10.07 2.90
N THR A 98 -6.03 -10.98 3.61
CA THR A 98 -7.34 -10.74 4.25
C THR A 98 -7.24 -9.62 5.29
N ALA A 99 -6.19 -9.59 6.13
CA ALA A 99 -6.00 -8.54 7.12
C ALA A 99 -5.81 -7.15 6.48
N ILE A 100 -4.97 -7.06 5.45
CA ILE A 100 -4.72 -5.80 4.72
C ILE A 100 -5.99 -5.35 4.00
N ALA A 101 -6.72 -6.26 3.35
CA ALA A 101 -7.96 -5.93 2.64
C ALA A 101 -9.05 -5.40 3.59
N ASN A 102 -9.21 -6.01 4.76
CA ASN A 102 -10.11 -5.51 5.81
C ASN A 102 -9.69 -4.11 6.31
N ALA A 103 -8.38 -3.84 6.42
CA ALA A 103 -7.89 -2.52 6.79
C ALA A 103 -8.16 -1.46 5.71
N ILE A 104 -8.10 -1.83 4.42
CA ILE A 104 -8.46 -0.95 3.30
C ILE A 104 -9.95 -0.62 3.35
N GLU A 105 -10.82 -1.62 3.51
CA GLU A 105 -12.28 -1.44 3.65
C GLU A 105 -12.62 -0.51 4.82
N ARG A 106 -11.95 -0.69 5.97
CA ARG A 106 -12.13 0.15 7.16
C ARG A 106 -11.45 1.53 7.06
N LYS A 107 -10.84 1.85 5.91
CA LYS A 107 -10.08 3.09 5.67
C LYS A 107 -8.93 3.32 6.66
N GLN A 108 -8.43 2.23 7.26
CA GLN A 108 -7.22 2.24 8.09
C GLN A 108 -5.96 2.26 7.22
N LEU A 109 -6.07 1.73 6.00
CA LEU A 109 -5.13 1.93 4.90
C LEU A 109 -5.87 2.58 3.74
N LEU A 110 -5.22 3.56 3.12
CA LEU A 110 -5.64 4.20 1.88
C LEU A 110 -4.81 3.62 0.75
N VAL A 111 -5.46 3.28 -0.36
CA VAL A 111 -4.78 2.86 -1.60
C VAL A 111 -4.97 3.95 -2.63
N ILE A 112 -3.88 4.50 -3.15
CA ILE A 112 -3.90 5.67 -4.03
C ILE A 112 -3.13 5.34 -5.30
N LEU A 113 -3.74 5.50 -6.47
CA LEU A 113 -3.03 5.37 -7.74
C LEU A 113 -1.96 6.46 -7.85
N ILE A 114 -0.73 6.08 -8.18
CA ILE A 114 0.35 7.02 -8.46
C ILE A 114 0.75 6.88 -9.92
N ASP A 115 0.74 8.01 -10.63
CA ASP A 115 1.11 8.04 -12.04
C ASP A 115 2.57 7.62 -12.19
N SER A 116 2.84 6.84 -13.24
CA SER A 116 4.20 6.49 -13.61
C SER A 116 4.71 7.60 -14.51
N ASP A 117 5.75 8.32 -14.07
CA ASP A 117 6.53 9.22 -14.92
C ASP A 117 7.00 8.51 -16.21
#